data_AF-K0VF94-F1
#
_entry.id   AF-K0VF94-F1
#
_cell.length_a   1.000
_cell.length_b   1.000
_cell.length_c   1.000
_cell.angle_alpha   90.00
_cell.angle_beta   90.00
_cell.angle_gamma   90.00
#
_symmetry.space_group_name_H-M   'P 1'
#
loop_
_entity.id
_entity.type
_entity.pdbx_description
1 polymer ?
#
loop_
_entity_poly.entity_id
_entity_poly.type
_entity_poly.pdbx_seq_one_letter_code
_entity_poly.pdbx_strand_id
1 'polypeptide(L)'
;PRIPGGSSSGAGVAVAAGLVPVAMGTDTGGSVRIPAALNGIVGYKATRGRYAMEGVYPLAKSLDSLGPLCRTVKDAVWIDAAMRGLTAPEIVERPLHG
;
A
#
# COMPACT_ATOMS: atom_id res chain seq x y z
N PRO A 1 -10.71 -20.81 -9.57
CA PRO A 1 -10.58 -19.47 -8.93
C PRO A 1 -9.35 -19.42 -8.02
N ARG A 2 -8.60 -18.30 -8.02
CA ARG A 2 -7.48 -18.07 -7.08
C ARG A 2 -7.94 -17.08 -6.01
N ILE A 3 -7.38 -17.19 -4.80
CA ILE A 3 -7.68 -16.24 -3.72
C ILE A 3 -6.98 -14.89 -4.00
N PRO A 4 -7.60 -13.75 -3.66
CA PRO A 4 -6.99 -12.43 -3.88
C PRO A 4 -5.94 -12.06 -2.82
N GLY A 5 -5.75 -12.86 -1.77
CA GLY A 5 -5.02 -12.47 -0.57
C GLY A 5 -5.84 -11.55 0.35
N GLY A 6 -5.31 -11.18 1.50
CA GLY A 6 -6.05 -10.35 2.46
C GLY A 6 -5.25 -9.94 3.70
N SER A 7 -5.86 -9.17 4.61
CA SER A 7 -7.27 -8.76 4.64
C SER A 7 -7.64 -7.63 3.67
N SER A 8 -6.69 -6.86 3.12
CA SER A 8 -6.97 -5.78 2.15
C SER A 8 -7.27 -6.32 0.74
N SER A 9 -8.13 -7.33 0.63
CA SER A 9 -8.46 -8.07 -0.59
C SER A 9 -9.08 -7.18 -1.66
N GLY A 10 -10.12 -6.42 -1.30
CA GLY A 10 -10.81 -5.51 -2.20
C GLY A 10 -9.90 -4.41 -2.73
N ALA A 11 -9.02 -3.87 -1.89
CA ALA A 11 -8.02 -2.89 -2.29
C ALA A 11 -7.04 -3.46 -3.33
N GLY A 12 -6.54 -4.68 -3.10
CA GLY A 12 -5.63 -5.35 -4.02
C GLY A 12 -6.28 -5.62 -5.39
N VAL A 13 -7.50 -6.15 -5.38
CA VAL A 13 -8.26 -6.42 -6.61
C VAL A 13 -8.62 -5.14 -7.36
N ALA A 14 -9.07 -4.10 -6.65
CA ALA A 14 -9.50 -2.86 -7.30
C ALA A 14 -8.36 -2.15 -8.04
N VAL A 15 -7.16 -2.13 -7.46
CA VAL A 15 -5.97 -1.56 -8.11
C VAL A 15 -5.51 -2.44 -9.27
N ALA A 16 -5.45 -3.76 -9.08
CA ALA A 16 -4.99 -4.69 -10.12
C ALA A 16 -5.93 -4.72 -11.33
N ALA A 17 -7.24 -4.58 -11.11
CA ALA A 17 -8.24 -4.48 -12.17
C ALA A 17 -8.31 -3.08 -12.82
N GLY A 18 -7.51 -2.11 -12.36
CA GLY A 18 -7.49 -0.74 -12.90
C GLY A 18 -8.74 0.09 -12.56
N LEU A 19 -9.52 -0.33 -11.57
CA LEU A 19 -10.72 0.41 -11.13
C LEU A 19 -10.36 1.70 -10.39
N VAL A 20 -9.23 1.68 -9.69
CA VAL A 20 -8.64 2.85 -9.01
C VAL A 20 -7.12 2.85 -9.21
N PRO A 21 -6.46 4.02 -9.24
CA PRO A 21 -5.01 4.09 -9.38
C PRO A 21 -4.27 3.62 -8.11
N VAL A 22 -4.89 3.84 -6.94
CA VAL A 22 -4.35 3.55 -5.61
C VAL A 22 -5.50 3.17 -4.67
N ALA A 23 -5.24 2.28 -3.72
CA ALA A 23 -6.11 2.03 -2.57
C ALA A 23 -5.29 2.00 -1.27
N MET A 24 -5.94 2.30 -0.14
CA MET A 24 -5.32 2.17 1.19
C MET A 24 -5.70 0.84 1.83
N GLY A 25 -4.75 0.22 2.52
CA GLY A 25 -4.97 -0.98 3.32
C GLY A 25 -4.29 -0.90 4.69
N THR A 26 -4.61 -1.86 5.55
CA THR A 26 -3.94 -2.08 6.83
C THR A 26 -3.10 -3.36 6.76
N ASP A 27 -1.95 -3.36 7.42
CA ASP A 27 -1.03 -4.49 7.49
C ASP A 27 -0.60 -4.70 8.94
N THR A 28 -1.17 -5.74 9.56
CA THR A 28 -0.78 -6.20 10.89
C THR A 28 0.23 -7.34 10.77
N GLY A 29 -0.04 -8.31 9.89
CA GLY A 29 0.80 -9.50 9.67
C GLY A 29 1.13 -9.78 8.21
N GLY A 30 0.74 -8.91 7.28
CA GLY A 30 0.88 -9.14 5.83
C GLY A 30 -0.23 -8.55 4.98
N SER A 31 -1.21 -7.89 5.59
CA SER A 31 -2.48 -7.60 4.93
C SER A 31 -2.48 -6.51 3.86
N VAL A 32 -1.36 -5.83 3.63
CA VAL A 32 -1.10 -5.02 2.42
C VAL A 32 -0.23 -5.82 1.44
N ARG A 33 0.82 -6.48 1.95
CA ARG A 33 1.83 -7.17 1.13
C ARG A 33 1.31 -8.44 0.44
N ILE A 34 0.54 -9.26 1.14
CA ILE A 34 -0.03 -10.51 0.63
C ILE A 34 -1.00 -10.25 -0.54
N PRO A 35 -2.04 -9.40 -0.41
CA PRO A 35 -2.91 -9.12 -1.55
C PRO A 35 -2.15 -8.42 -2.69
N ALA A 36 -1.17 -7.57 -2.41
CA ALA A 36 -0.36 -6.98 -3.48
C ALA A 36 0.41 -8.04 -4.29
N ALA A 37 1.09 -8.96 -3.61
CA ALA A 37 1.84 -10.05 -4.25
C ALA A 37 0.94 -10.97 -5.09
N LEU A 38 -0.25 -11.32 -4.58
CA LEU A 38 -1.17 -12.23 -5.26
C LEU A 38 -1.90 -11.59 -6.45
N ASN A 39 -2.02 -10.26 -6.48
CA ASN A 39 -2.63 -9.52 -7.59
C ASN A 39 -1.61 -8.83 -8.50
N GLY A 40 -0.30 -9.05 -8.31
CA GLY A 40 0.75 -8.54 -9.21
C GLY A 40 0.93 -7.01 -9.16
N ILE A 41 0.76 -6.40 -7.98
CA ILE A 41 0.88 -4.95 -7.78
C ILE A 41 1.85 -4.61 -6.63
N VAL A 42 2.16 -3.34 -6.46
CA VAL A 42 2.99 -2.84 -5.36
C VAL A 42 2.16 -2.69 -4.09
N GLY A 43 2.65 -3.24 -2.97
CA GLY A 43 2.07 -3.06 -1.64
C GLY A 43 3.14 -2.57 -0.66
N TYR A 44 3.02 -1.32 -0.21
CA TYR A 44 3.99 -0.71 0.70
C TYR A 44 3.48 -0.75 2.14
N LYS A 45 4.08 -1.61 2.98
CA LYS A 45 3.86 -1.55 4.43
C LYS A 45 4.74 -0.46 5.02
N ALA A 46 4.14 0.65 5.45
CA ALA A 46 4.88 1.73 6.08
C ALA A 46 5.55 1.28 7.40
N THR A 47 6.56 2.04 7.82
CA THR A 47 7.08 1.96 9.19
C THR A 47 5.94 2.28 10.16
N ARG A 48 5.84 1.54 11.27
CA ARG A 48 4.80 1.77 12.27
C ARG A 48 4.86 3.22 12.77
N GLY A 49 3.72 3.89 12.82
CA GLY A 49 3.63 5.31 13.23
C GLY A 49 4.02 6.32 12.14
N ARG A 50 4.32 5.87 10.91
CA ARG A 50 4.57 6.79 9.78
C ARG A 50 3.31 7.58 9.38
N TYR A 51 2.14 6.97 9.53
CA TYR A 51 0.85 7.59 9.24
C TYR A 51 0.00 7.66 10.51
N ALA A 52 -0.87 8.66 10.60
CA ALA A 52 -1.89 8.73 11.64
C ALA A 52 -2.84 7.54 11.51
N MET A 53 -3.15 6.89 12.64
CA MET A 53 -4.09 5.77 12.72
C MET A 53 -5.46 6.22 13.23
N GLU A 54 -5.69 7.53 13.34
CA GLU A 54 -6.98 8.09 13.74
C GLU A 54 -8.06 7.67 12.74
N GLY A 55 -9.20 7.19 13.26
CA GLY A 55 -10.29 6.66 12.44
C GLY A 55 -10.08 5.26 11.87
N VAL A 56 -8.89 4.64 12.05
CA VAL A 56 -8.64 3.26 11.61
C VAL A 56 -9.08 2.27 12.69
N TYR A 57 -9.90 1.29 12.31
CA TYR A 57 -10.32 0.24 13.24
C TYR A 57 -9.13 -0.67 13.62
N PRO A 58 -8.84 -0.85 14.93
CA PRO A 58 -7.65 -1.58 15.36
C PRO A 58 -7.84 -3.10 15.28
N LEU A 59 -6.76 -3.82 14.93
CA LEU A 59 -6.65 -5.27 15.07
C LEU A 59 -5.64 -5.62 16.17
N ALA A 60 -4.39 -5.21 16.00
CA ALA A 60 -3.35 -5.32 17.01
C ALA A 60 -2.53 -4.03 17.00
N LYS A 61 -2.90 -3.07 17.84
CA LYS A 61 -2.37 -1.69 17.84
C LYS A 61 -0.84 -1.59 17.84
N SER A 62 -0.15 -2.56 18.45
CA SER A 62 1.31 -2.61 18.48
C SER A 62 1.94 -3.01 17.15
N LEU A 63 1.17 -3.59 16.22
CA LEU A 63 1.63 -4.12 14.94
C LEU A 63 0.97 -3.43 13.73
N ASP A 64 -0.24 -2.87 13.90
CA ASP A 64 -1.01 -2.26 12.82
C ASP A 64 -0.22 -1.12 12.14
N SER A 65 -0.17 -1.17 10.81
CA SER A 65 0.39 -0.12 9.95
C SER A 65 -0.52 0.11 8.75
N LEU A 66 -0.68 1.36 8.33
CA LEU A 66 -1.33 1.70 7.06
C LEU A 66 -0.33 1.59 5.90
N GLY A 67 -0.84 1.32 4.70
CA GLY A 67 -0.01 1.20 3.51
C GLY A 67 -0.79 1.31 2.20
N PRO A 68 -0.25 1.98 1.16
CA PRO A 68 -0.86 2.01 -0.15
C PRO A 68 -0.64 0.70 -0.91
N LEU A 69 -1.67 0.31 -1.65
CA LEU A 69 -1.62 -0.64 -2.76
C LEU A 69 -1.73 0.15 -4.06
N CYS A 70 -0.80 -0.04 -4.99
CA CYS A 70 -0.68 0.77 -6.20
C CYS A 70 0.04 -0.01 -7.31
N ARG A 71 0.03 0.49 -8.55
CA ARG A 71 0.63 -0.23 -9.69
C ARG A 71 2.14 -0.03 -9.81
N THR A 72 2.67 1.05 -9.25
CA THR A 72 4.10 1.39 -9.34
C THR A 72 4.66 1.86 -7.99
N VAL A 73 5.99 1.73 -7.82
CA VAL A 73 6.66 2.27 -6.62
C VAL A 73 6.56 3.80 -6.58
N LYS A 74 6.52 4.45 -7.74
CA LYS A 74 6.34 5.89 -7.88
C LYS A 74 5.04 6.36 -7.21
N ASP A 75 3.94 5.66 -7.46
CA ASP A 75 2.64 5.94 -6.83
C ASP A 75 2.73 5.82 -5.30
N ALA A 76 3.40 4.78 -4.77
CA ALA A 76 3.58 4.61 -3.33
C ALA A 76 4.34 5.78 -2.69
N VAL A 77 5.37 6.29 -3.36
CA VAL A 77 6.15 7.44 -2.88
C VAL A 77 5.31 8.71 -2.85
N TRP A 78 4.48 8.96 -3.88
CA TRP A 78 3.58 10.11 -3.91
C TRP A 78 2.51 10.04 -2.83
N ILE A 79 1.94 8.86 -2.60
CA ILE A 79 0.94 8.66 -1.55
C ILE A 79 1.56 8.79 -0.16
N ASP A 80 2.79 8.32 0.04
CA ASP A 80 3.52 8.58 1.29
C ASP A 80 3.68 10.08 1.57
N ALA A 81 4.08 10.85 0.55
CA ALA A 81 4.21 12.30 0.69
C ALA A 81 2.85 12.94 1.05
N ALA A 82 1.79 12.58 0.34
CA ALA A 82 0.43 13.09 0.60
C ALA A 82 -0.06 12.75 2.02
N MET A 83 0.11 11.49 2.45
CA MET A 83 -0.29 11.02 3.79
C MET A 83 0.50 11.69 4.92
N ARG A 84 1.66 12.26 4.62
CA ARG A 84 2.53 12.98 5.56
C ARG A 84 2.44 14.50 5.43
N GLY A 85 1.55 15.01 4.56
CA GLY A 85 1.41 16.45 4.31
C GLY A 85 2.64 17.09 3.66
N LEU A 86 3.40 16.31 2.88
CA LEU A 86 4.62 16.76 2.20
C LEU A 86 4.39 16.91 0.70
N THR A 87 5.18 17.78 0.07
CA THR A 87 5.25 17.86 -1.39
C THR A 87 5.80 16.55 -1.95
N ALA A 88 5.18 16.08 -3.03
CA ALA A 88 5.65 14.89 -3.74
C ALA A 88 7.10 15.12 -4.23
N PRO A 89 8.04 14.21 -3.92
CA PRO A 89 9.39 14.33 -4.40
C PRO A 89 9.44 14.08 -5.92
N GLU A 90 10.43 14.67 -6.57
CA GLU A 90 10.81 14.25 -7.91
C GLU A 90 11.41 12.84 -7.84
N ILE A 91 10.95 11.95 -8.71
CA ILE A 91 11.34 10.53 -8.70
C ILE A 91 12.03 10.24 -10.01
N VAL A 92 13.33 9.95 -9.93
CA VAL A 92 14.14 9.52 -11.06
C VAL A 92 14.07 8.00 -11.13
N GLU A 93 13.42 7.46 -12.15
CA GLU A 93 13.45 6.03 -12.42
C GLU A 93 14.87 5.60 -12.80
N ARG A 94 15.36 4.58 -12.13
CA ARG A 94 16.66 3.98 -12.43
C ARG A 94 16.43 2.59 -13.02
N PRO A 95 17.08 2.25 -14.14
CA PRO A 95 17.00 0.90 -14.67
C PRO A 95 17.53 -0.09 -13.62
N LEU A 96 16.89 -1.26 -13.54
CA LEU A 96 17.33 -2.34 -12.63
C LEU A 96 18.65 -2.96 -13.10
N HIS A 97 18.99 -2.78 -14.37
CA HIS A 97 20.29 -3.09 -14.93
C HIS A 97 21.10 -1.81 -15.04
N GLY A 98 22.28 -1.80 -14.43
CA GLY A 98 23.29 -0.77 -14.66
C GLY A 98 23.85 -0.86 -16.07
#